data_AF-A0A6C2YQA7-F1
#
_entry.id   AF-A0A6C2YQA7-F1
#
_cell.length_a   1.000
_cell.length_b   1.000
_cell.length_c   1.000
_cell.angle_alpha   90.00
_cell.angle_beta   90.00
_cell.angle_gamma   90.00
#
_symmetry.space_group_name_H-M   'P 1'
#
loop_
_entity.id
_entity.type
_entity.pdbx_description
1 polymer ?
#
loop_
_entity_poly.entity_id
_entity_poly.type
_entity_poly.pdbx_seq_one_letter_code
_entity_poly.pdbx_strand_id
1 'polypeptide(L)' 'MPSHLESLIARRDAVTLELANGDIHQPSNSIDGEQISWTEYRMSLIDELERLNILIRQASGPFMIRSRGRA' A
#
# COMPACT_ATOMS: atom_id res chain seq x y z
N MET A 1 -16.43 5.69 -13.28
CA MET A 1 -15.22 4.84 -13.32
C MET A 1 -14.17 5.58 -12.51
N PRO A 2 -13.72 5.05 -11.36
CA PRO A 2 -12.65 5.67 -10.59
C PRO A 2 -11.40 5.76 -11.46
N SER A 3 -10.65 6.85 -11.32
CA SER A 3 -9.36 7.00 -11.97
C SER A 3 -8.37 5.93 -11.48
N HIS A 4 -7.36 5.63 -12.28
CA HIS A 4 -6.31 4.68 -11.90
C HIS A 4 -5.63 5.09 -10.58
N LEU A 5 -5.43 6.40 -10.37
CA LEU A 5 -4.87 6.96 -9.15
C LEU A 5 -5.78 6.76 -7.93
N GLU A 6 -7.08 7.01 -8.06
CA GLU A 6 -8.06 6.76 -6.98
C GLU A 6 -8.12 5.28 -6.59
N SER A 7 -8.01 4.39 -7.57
CA SER A 7 -7.96 2.94 -7.33
C SER A 7 -6.72 2.53 -6.53
N LEU A 8 -5.55 3.13 -6.84
CA LEU A 8 -4.30 2.88 -6.10
C LEU A 8 -4.36 3.43 -4.67
N ILE A 9 -4.93 4.62 -4.48
CA ILE A 9 -5.10 5.23 -3.16
C ILE A 9 -6.06 4.39 -2.29
N ALA A 10 -7.20 3.97 -2.85
CA ALA A 10 -8.14 3.12 -2.15
C ALA A 10 -7.51 1.77 -1.72
N ARG A 11 -6.67 1.19 -2.58
CA ARG A 11 -5.93 -0.04 -2.25
C ARG A 11 -4.92 0.20 -1.12
N ARG A 12 -4.15 1.30 -1.16
CA ARG A 12 -3.22 1.67 -0.08
C ARG A 12 -3.94 1.83 1.25
N ASP A 13 -5.10 2.50 1.25
CA ASP A 13 -5.86 2.73 2.47
C ASP A 13 -6.42 1.43 3.05
N ALA A 14 -6.85 0.50 2.20
CA ALA A 14 -7.26 -0.84 2.62
C ALA A 14 -6.10 -1.63 3.26
N VAL A 15 -4.92 -1.64 2.65
CA VAL A 15 -3.72 -2.31 3.21
C VAL A 15 -3.26 -1.65 4.51
N THR A 16 -3.34 -0.32 4.60
CA THR A 16 -3.03 0.42 5.83
C THR A 16 -4.01 0.07 6.94
N LEU A 17 -5.29 -0.03 6.62
CA LEU A 17 -6.32 -0.45 7.56
C LEU A 17 -6.11 -1.90 8.02
N GLU A 18 -5.72 -2.80 7.13
CA GLU A 18 -5.39 -4.20 7.44
C GLU A 18 -4.16 -4.30 8.36
N LEU A 19 -3.14 -3.47 8.10
CA LEU A 19 -1.95 -3.37 8.95
C LEU A 19 -2.28 -2.78 10.34
N ALA A 20 -3.20 -1.80 10.39
CA ALA A 20 -3.60 -1.09 11.61
C ALA A 20 -4.61 -1.89 12.45
N ASN A 21 -5.53 -2.60 11.80
CA ASN A 21 -6.50 -3.49 12.43
C ASN A 21 -5.90 -4.84 12.83
N GLY A 22 -4.58 -5.04 12.59
CA GLY A 22 -3.86 -6.28 12.80
C GLY A 22 -4.28 -6.98 14.09
N ASP A 23 -5.21 -7.91 13.94
CA ASP A 23 -5.80 -8.65 15.04
C ASP A 23 -4.68 -9.50 15.62
N ILE A 24 -4.29 -9.15 16.84
CA ILE A 24 -3.27 -9.81 17.66
C ILE A 24 -3.62 -11.28 17.95
N HIS A 25 -4.78 -11.78 17.50
CA HIS A 25 -5.28 -13.08 17.91
C HIS A 25 -5.20 -14.23 16.91
N GLN A 26 -5.07 -14.08 15.59
CA GLN A 26 -4.96 -15.29 14.73
C GLN A 26 -4.27 -15.09 13.37
N PRO A 27 -3.01 -15.55 13.20
CA PRO A 27 -2.61 -16.15 11.94
C PRO A 27 -3.15 -17.59 11.91
N SER A 28 -4.44 -17.76 11.64
CA SER A 28 -5.03 -19.07 11.31
C SER A 28 -5.27 -19.21 9.80
N ASN A 29 -4.68 -18.34 8.98
CA ASN A 29 -4.81 -18.45 7.54
C ASN A 29 -3.70 -19.34 6.99
N SER A 30 -3.95 -20.65 7.08
CA SER A 30 -3.30 -21.65 6.23
C SER A 30 -3.76 -21.41 4.81
N ILE A 31 -3.07 -20.54 4.08
CA ILE A 31 -3.23 -20.44 2.63
C ILE A 31 -2.31 -21.52 2.06
N ASP A 32 -2.91 -22.56 1.46
CA ASP A 32 -2.23 -23.66 0.75
C ASP A 32 -1.32 -24.59 1.56
N GLY A 33 -1.46 -24.63 2.89
CA GLY A 33 -0.70 -25.55 3.75
C GLY A 33 0.67 -25.04 4.18
N GLU A 34 1.05 -23.83 3.76
CA GLU A 34 2.17 -23.10 4.32
C GLU A 34 1.68 -22.19 5.45
N GLN A 35 2.15 -22.45 6.68
CA GLN A 35 1.94 -21.54 7.79
C GLN A 35 2.83 -20.31 7.58
N ILE A 36 2.28 -19.27 6.95
CA ILE A 36 2.96 -17.98 6.90
C ILE A 36 2.93 -17.40 8.31
N SER A 37 4.11 -17.15 8.86
CA SER A 37 4.21 -16.50 10.17
C SER A 37 3.58 -15.11 10.10
N TRP A 38 3.01 -14.65 11.20
CA TRP A 38 2.42 -13.30 11.25
C TRP A 38 3.43 -12.21 10.86
N THR A 39 4.71 -12.43 11.17
CA THR A 39 5.80 -11.55 10.75
C THR A 39 5.92 -11.50 9.23
N GLU A 40 5.91 -12.64 8.54
CA GLU A 40 5.98 -12.69 7.07
C GLU A 40 4.76 -12.04 6.41
N TYR A 41 3.56 -12.24 6.98
CA TYR A 41 2.34 -11.58 6.51
C TYR A 41 2.38 -10.06 6.71
N ARG A 42 2.88 -9.57 7.86
CA ARG A 42 3.07 -8.12 8.03
C ARG A 42 4.13 -7.56 7.10
N MET A 43 5.21 -8.31 6.86
CA MET A 43 6.25 -7.94 5.91
C MET A 43 5.70 -7.84 4.48
N SER A 44 4.82 -8.75 4.07
CA SER A 44 4.19 -8.69 2.74
C SER A 44 3.25 -7.49 2.60
N LEU A 45 2.48 -7.15 3.64
CA LEU A 45 1.64 -5.93 3.65
C LEU A 45 2.49 -4.65 3.59
N ILE A 46 3.64 -4.62 4.27
CA ILE A 46 4.59 -3.49 4.21
C ILE A 46 5.18 -3.34 2.80
N ASP A 47 5.62 -4.44 2.18
CA ASP A 47 6.13 -4.43 0.80
C ASP A 47 5.04 -3.99 -0.21
N GLU A 48 3.78 -4.43 -0.02
CA GLU A 48 2.65 -3.97 -0.83
C GLU A 48 2.43 -2.45 -0.67
N LEU A 49 2.51 -1.90 0.54
CA LEU A 49 2.41 -0.46 0.79
C LEU A 49 3.53 0.34 0.10
N GLU A 50 4.77 -0.13 0.15
CA GLU A 50 5.90 0.53 -0.53
C GLU A 50 5.69 0.58 -2.04
N ARG A 51 5.28 -0.54 -2.63
CA ARG A 51 4.96 -0.61 -4.07
C ARG A 51 3.81 0.31 -4.45
N LEU A 52 2.73 0.33 -3.67
CA LEU A 52 1.60 1.22 -3.89
C LEU A 52 2.00 2.69 -3.81
N ASN A 53 2.86 3.06 -2.85
CA ASN A 53 3.37 4.43 -2.74
C ASN A 53 4.22 4.84 -3.96
N ILE A 54 5.03 3.93 -4.51
CA ILE A 54 5.79 4.18 -5.74
C ILE A 54 4.84 4.38 -6.93
N LEU A 55 3.84 3.51 -7.09
CA LEU A 55 2.85 3.60 -8.16
C LEU A 55 2.02 4.88 -8.06
N ILE A 56 1.60 5.26 -6.85
CA ILE A 56 0.89 6.52 -6.60
C ILE A 56 1.78 7.70 -6.99
N ARG A 57 3.08 7.70 -6.64
CA ARG A 57 4.03 8.75 -7.03
C ARG A 57 4.22 8.84 -8.55
N GLN A 58 4.29 7.70 -9.24
CA GLN A 58 4.37 7.66 -10.70
C GLN A 58 3.08 8.16 -11.36
N ALA A 59 1.92 7.72 -10.85
CA ALA A 59 0.60 8.06 -11.37
C ALA A 59 0.17 9.51 -11.05
N SER A 60 0.62 10.07 -9.93
CA SER A 60 0.44 11.50 -9.59
C SER A 60 1.36 12.42 -10.41
N GLY A 61 2.26 11.84 -11.20
CA GLY A 61 3.21 12.53 -12.06
C GLY A 61 4.40 13.09 -11.28
N PRO A 62 5.47 13.52 -11.95
CA PRO A 62 6.47 14.33 -11.29
C PRO A 62 5.76 15.54 -10.71
N PHE A 63 5.96 15.82 -9.42
CA PHE A 63 5.84 17.17 -8.92
C PHE A 63 6.77 18.01 -9.80
N MET A 64 6.24 18.55 -10.90
CA MET A 64 6.81 19.73 -11.51
C MET A 64 6.70 20.75 -10.39
N ILE A 65 7.77 20.87 -9.61
CA ILE A 65 8.17 22.15 -9.04
C ILE A 65 8.34 23.02 -10.28
N ARG A 66 7.21 23.53 -10.79
CA ARG A 66 7.20 24.72 -11.61
C ARG A 66 7.70 25.75 -10.63
N SER A 67 9.01 25.97 -10.63
CA SER A 67 9.63 27.23 -10.28
C SER A 67 9.03 28.27 -11.23
N ARG A 68 7.75 28.59 -11.02
CA ARG A 68 7.05 29.71 -11.60
C ARG A 68 7.52 30.91 -10.81
N GLY A 69 8.63 31.47 -11.30
CA GLY A 69 8.95 32.89 -11.25
C GLY A 69 9.24 33.50 -9.88
N ARG A 70 10.36 34.22 -9.81
CA ARG A 70 10.28 35.67 -9.99
C ARG A 70 11.67 36.27 -10.18
N ALA A 71 11.74 37.13 -11.22
CA ALA A 71 12.67 38.22 -11.46
C ALA A 71 14.15 37.87 -11.66
#